data_AF-A0A523X7W3-F1
#
_entry.id   AF-A0A523X7W3-F1
#
_cell.length_a   1.000
_cell.length_b   1.000
_cell.length_c   1.000
_cell.angle_alpha   90.00
_cell.angle_beta   90.00
_cell.angle_gamma   90.00
#
_symmetry.space_group_name_H-M   'P 1'
#
loop_
_entity.id
_entity.type
_entity.pdbx_description
1 polymer ?
#
loop_
_entity_poly.entity_id
_entity_poly.type
_entity_poly.pdbx_seq_one_letter_code
_entity_poly.pdbx_strand_id
1 'polypeptide(L)' 'RQVVTIMHDMRKRNLRYGLVTMCIGGGQRMAEVVERKV' A
#
# COMPACT_ATOMS: atom_id res chain seq x y z
N ARG A 1 -1.20 9.67 0.18
CA ARG A 1 0.29 9.61 0.13
C ARG A 1 0.83 8.19 0.31
N GLN A 2 0.45 7.46 1.37
CA GLN A 2 0.91 6.08 1.66
C GLN A 2 0.91 5.16 0.42
N VAL A 3 -0.23 5.04 -0.27
CA VAL A 3 -0.41 4.18 -1.46
C VAL A 3 0.53 4.58 -2.61
N VAL A 4 0.66 5.88 -2.90
CA VAL A 4 1.54 6.37 -3.98
C VAL A 4 3.02 6.10 -3.69
N THR A 5 3.42 6.21 -2.41
CA THR A 5 4.78 5.91 -1.96
C THR A 5 5.08 4.43 -2.11
N ILE A 6 4.19 3.53 -1.66
CA ILE A 6 4.41 2.08 -1.82
C ILE A 6 4.38 1.67 -3.29
N MET A 7 3.51 2.24 -4.14
CA MET A 7 3.50 1.92 -5.57
C MET A 7 4.81 2.31 -6.26
N HIS A 8 5.41 3.45 -5.90
CA HIS A 8 6.74 3.84 -6.39
C HIS A 8 7.84 2.90 -5.90
N ASP A 9 7.84 2.53 -4.62
CA ASP A 9 8.83 1.62 -4.04
C ASP A 9 8.71 0.21 -4.63
N MET A 10 7.48 -0.30 -4.77
CA MET A 10 7.16 -1.55 -5.46
C MET A 10 7.64 -1.55 -6.90
N ARG A 11 7.54 -0.40 -7.61
CA ARG A 11 8.06 -0.29 -8.97
C ARG A 11 9.59 -0.43 -9.00
N LYS A 12 10.28 0.25 -8.09
CA LYS A 12 11.75 0.21 -7.98
C LYS A 12 12.27 -1.18 -7.56
N ARG A 13 11.53 -1.89 -6.72
CA ARG A 13 11.89 -3.22 -6.19
C ARG A 13 11.32 -4.40 -6.98
N ASN A 14 10.63 -4.13 -8.09
CA ASN A 14 9.97 -5.14 -8.91
C ASN A 14 9.03 -6.08 -8.11
N LEU A 15 8.30 -5.52 -7.15
CA LEU A 15 7.35 -6.26 -6.32
C LEU A 15 5.98 -6.35 -7.02
N ARG A 16 5.32 -7.50 -6.87
CA ARG A 16 3.99 -7.76 -7.45
C ARG A 16 2.84 -7.35 -6.53
N TYR A 17 3.00 -7.53 -5.22
CA TYR A 17 1.97 -7.20 -4.23
C TYR A 17 2.54 -6.31 -3.12
N GLY A 18 1.69 -5.41 -2.62
CA GLY A 18 1.97 -4.55 -1.48
C GLY A 18 0.77 -4.49 -0.55
N LEU A 19 1.02 -4.21 0.73
CA LEU A 19 0.00 -4.04 1.75
C LEU A 19 0.14 -2.63 2.33
N VAL A 20 -0.96 -1.91 2.42
CA VAL A 20 -1.03 -0.64 3.13
C VAL A 20 -1.98 -0.78 4.30
N THR A 21 -1.51 -0.45 5.50
CA THR A 21 -2.33 -0.42 6.71
C THR A 21 -2.27 0.94 7.37
N MET A 22 -3.40 1.44 7.87
CA MET A 22 -3.44 2.70 8.60
C MET A 22 -4.46 2.68 9.72
N CYS A 23 -4.11 3.36 10.82
CA CYS A 23 -5.01 3.64 11.92
C CYS A 23 -5.88 4.84 11.56
N ILE A 24 -7.18 4.73 11.84
CA ILE A 24 -8.15 5.81 11.70
C ILE A 24 -8.64 6.17 13.11
N GLY A 25 -8.81 7.46 13.39
CA GLY A 25 -9.35 7.93 14.67
C GLY A 25 -10.71 7.31 14.96
N GLY A 26 -11.07 7.16 16.25
CA GLY A 26 -12.33 6.51 16.64
C GLY A 26 -12.27 4.98 16.70
N GLY A 27 -11.08 4.38 16.74
CA GLY A 27 -10.91 2.93 16.91
C GLY A 27 -11.03 2.11 15.63
N GLN A 28 -10.97 2.77 14.47
CA GLN A 28 -11.09 2.13 13.17
C GLN A 28 -9.71 1.85 12.55
N ARG A 29 -9.67 0.90 11.61
CA ARG A 29 -8.48 0.56 10.85
C ARG A 29 -8.86 0.29 9.41
N MET A 30 -7.93 0.61 8.51
CA MET A 30 -8.05 0.30 7.09
C MET A 30 -6.82 -0.51 6.66
N ALA A 31 -7.05 -1.55 5.87
CA ALA A 31 -6.03 -2.33 5.22
C ALA A 31 -6.40 -2.50 3.74
N GLU A 32 -5.45 -2.28 2.85
CA GLU A 32 -5.61 -2.40 1.41
C GLU A 32 -4.46 -3.25 0.84
N VAL A 33 -4.81 -4.17 -0.06
CA VAL A 33 -3.83 -4.95 -0.84
C VAL A 33 -3.76 -4.33 -2.23
N VAL A 34 -2.54 -4.03 -2.67
CA VAL A 34 -2.25 -3.38 -3.94
C VAL A 34 -1.49 -4.36 -4.81
N GLU A 35 -2.01 -4.65 -6.01
CA GLU A 35 -1.31 -5.45 -7.01
C GLU A 35 -0.72 -4.53 -8.09
N ARG A 36 0.56 -4.71 -8.40
CA ARG A 36 1.18 -4.10 -9.58
C ARG A 36 0.99 -5.06 -10.76
N LYS A 37 0.06 -4.73 -11.66
CA LYS A 37 0.02 -5.33 -12.99
C LYS A 37 1.19 -4.76 -13.79
N VAL A 38 2.12 -5.64 -14.15
CA VAL A 38 3.28 -5.33 -15.00
C VAL A 38 2.83 -5.31 -16.45
#